data_AF-A0A954EAA8-F1
#
_entry.id   AF-A0A954EAA8-F1
#
_cell.length_a   1.000
_cell.length_b   1.000
_cell.length_c   1.000
_cell.angle_alpha   90.00
_cell.angle_beta   90.00
_cell.angle_gamma   90.00
#
_symmetry.space_group_name_H-M   'P 1'
#
loop_
_entity.id
_entity.type
_entity.pdbx_description
1 polymer ?
#
loop_
_entity_poly.entity_id
_entity_poly.type
_entity_poly.pdbx_seq_one_letter_code
_entity_poly.pdbx_strand_id
1 'polypeptide(L)'
;MNDLDLSFLDALDLHQINRDRYDAVEQNMVRAVELLEKTRYQGMLLTCPENFAWFTAGGDSRLGKPSHPLAYLFITSQGRVILTTDAVAPQLFDQEIAGLGFQLKERLWTEGLDQLADEICRGRSVMSDSGWGRTRNLGEEIDVLRQDLSPYALNQQQQISQSLAAVVEHRARQLKPGQTEREIAAQLSADLLQARMVPVQIQVYGNDDHFHYPHWMADDSPVTSSCTISVVASQAGLHAAATRSVCWETARESTAVSAAAELLGRMARTFEVGKSSQEVFQECVTLLKQGDVGTNWNLAEFALQLGYRAPEQVLNGQEEQSIPDLSVWRLLLRLPALLLETTIRVQSDGPLKVLGTTDWPSFQFGAGDQSSLNIPLPLDLS
;
A
#
# COMPACT_ATOMS: atom_id res chain seq x y z
N MET A 1 -54.33 2.60 -7.39
CA MET A 1 -53.25 1.73 -6.85
C MET A 1 -52.23 1.52 -7.98
N ASN A 2 -51.97 2.55 -8.79
CA ASN A 2 -51.05 3.69 -8.62
C ASN A 2 -49.58 3.30 -8.75
N ASP A 3 -49.09 3.45 -9.99
CA ASP A 3 -47.70 3.60 -10.44
C ASP A 3 -46.88 4.69 -9.71
N LEU A 4 -47.38 5.22 -8.58
CA LEU A 4 -46.73 6.21 -7.74
C LEU A 4 -45.83 5.58 -6.67
N ASP A 5 -45.99 4.29 -6.35
CA ASP A 5 -45.12 3.59 -5.38
C ASP A 5 -43.79 3.12 -5.95
N LEU A 6 -43.69 2.91 -7.28
CA LEU A 6 -42.42 2.56 -7.93
C LEU A 6 -41.51 3.79 -8.09
N SER A 7 -42.10 4.97 -8.27
CA SER A 7 -41.33 6.23 -8.38
C SER A 7 -40.75 6.73 -7.06
N PHE A 8 -41.30 6.31 -5.91
CA PHE A 8 -40.78 6.70 -4.59
C PHE A 8 -39.55 5.87 -4.18
N LEU A 9 -39.46 4.63 -4.68
CA LEU A 9 -38.28 3.78 -4.55
C LEU A 9 -37.16 4.21 -5.51
N ASP A 10 -37.49 4.72 -6.70
CA ASP A 10 -36.52 5.32 -7.64
C ASP A 10 -36.05 6.72 -7.21
N ALA A 11 -36.81 7.43 -6.35
CA ALA A 11 -36.45 8.74 -5.80
C ALA A 11 -35.58 8.65 -4.53
N LEU A 12 -35.38 7.45 -3.99
CA LEU A 12 -34.29 7.15 -3.06
C LEU A 12 -33.10 6.69 -3.88
N ASP A 13 -32.43 7.65 -4.52
CA ASP A 13 -31.10 7.49 -5.09
C ASP A 13 -30.07 7.30 -3.95
N LEU A 14 -30.28 6.26 -3.13
CA LEU A 14 -29.28 5.64 -2.28
C LEU A 14 -28.26 5.09 -3.24
N HIS A 15 -27.22 5.89 -3.53
CA HIS A 15 -26.05 5.48 -4.29
C HIS A 15 -25.79 3.99 -4.10
N GLN A 16 -25.93 3.23 -5.20
CA GLN A 16 -25.80 1.78 -5.27
C GLN A 16 -24.77 1.27 -4.26
N ILE A 17 -25.25 0.54 -3.23
CA ILE A 17 -24.36 -0.17 -2.30
C ILE A 17 -23.33 -0.90 -3.16
N ASN A 18 -22.05 -0.56 -2.98
CA ASN A 18 -20.98 -1.26 -3.68
C ASN A 18 -20.93 -2.68 -3.11
N ARG A 19 -21.58 -3.61 -3.82
CA ARG A 19 -21.78 -4.98 -3.36
C ARG A 19 -20.45 -5.72 -3.15
N ASP A 20 -19.48 -5.50 -4.04
CA ASP A 20 -18.16 -6.11 -3.91
C ASP A 20 -17.43 -5.62 -2.66
N ARG A 21 -17.59 -4.32 -2.33
CA ARG A 21 -17.07 -3.75 -1.08
C ARG A 21 -17.78 -4.34 0.14
N TYR A 22 -19.11 -4.44 0.10
CA TYR A 22 -19.89 -5.08 1.18
C TYR A 22 -19.43 -6.52 1.42
N ASP A 23 -19.31 -7.32 0.37
CA ASP A 23 -18.88 -8.71 0.43
C ASP A 23 -17.45 -8.85 1.01
N ALA A 24 -16.56 -7.89 0.71
CA ALA A 24 -15.23 -7.83 1.33
C ALA A 24 -15.30 -7.56 2.85
N VAL A 25 -16.17 -6.66 3.32
CA VAL A 25 -16.36 -6.43 4.76
C VAL A 25 -16.96 -7.67 5.43
N GLU A 26 -17.86 -8.40 4.78
CA GLU A 26 -18.37 -9.69 5.29
C GLU A 26 -17.25 -10.73 5.44
N GLN A 27 -16.35 -10.85 4.46
CA GLN A 27 -15.19 -11.76 4.55
C GLN A 27 -14.27 -11.37 5.71
N ASN A 28 -13.99 -10.07 5.89
CA ASN A 28 -13.19 -9.58 7.01
C ASN A 28 -13.87 -9.84 8.37
N MET A 29 -15.20 -9.73 8.43
CA MET A 29 -15.99 -10.07 9.61
C MET A 29 -15.83 -11.54 9.99
N VAL A 30 -15.92 -12.47 9.03
CA VAL A 30 -15.72 -13.91 9.27
C VAL A 30 -14.34 -14.16 9.89
N ARG A 31 -13.28 -13.62 9.28
CA ARG A 31 -11.89 -13.76 9.78
C ARG A 31 -11.70 -13.20 11.19
N ALA A 32 -12.30 -12.04 11.47
CA ALA A 32 -12.23 -11.44 12.79
C ALA A 32 -12.95 -12.30 13.86
N VAL A 33 -14.10 -12.88 13.52
CA VAL A 33 -14.84 -13.79 14.42
C VAL A 33 -14.07 -15.09 14.65
N GLU A 34 -13.47 -15.69 13.62
CA GLU A 34 -12.62 -16.88 13.77
C GLU A 34 -11.45 -16.62 14.72
N LEU A 35 -10.81 -15.44 14.60
CA LEU A 35 -9.73 -15.06 15.53
C LEU A 35 -10.25 -14.90 16.96
N LEU A 36 -11.41 -14.28 17.16
CA LEU A 36 -12.05 -14.16 18.49
C LEU A 36 -12.33 -15.52 19.12
N GLU A 37 -12.85 -16.48 18.34
CA GLU A 37 -13.14 -17.83 18.80
C GLU A 37 -11.86 -18.58 19.18
N LYS A 38 -10.84 -18.55 18.32
CA LYS A 38 -9.54 -19.19 18.53
C LYS A 38 -8.86 -18.68 19.80
N THR A 39 -8.93 -17.38 20.05
CA THR A 39 -8.26 -16.70 21.17
C THR A 39 -9.14 -16.58 22.42
N ARG A 40 -10.43 -16.94 22.32
CA ARG A 40 -11.45 -16.88 23.39
C ARG A 40 -11.69 -15.46 23.94
N TYR A 41 -11.50 -14.43 23.12
CA TYR A 41 -11.91 -13.07 23.45
C TYR A 41 -13.37 -12.83 23.05
N GLN A 42 -14.05 -11.94 23.76
CA GLN A 42 -15.45 -11.58 23.53
C GLN A 42 -15.61 -10.42 22.56
N GLY A 43 -14.54 -9.67 22.31
CA GLY A 43 -14.54 -8.59 21.33
C GLY A 43 -13.13 -8.18 20.91
N MET A 44 -13.07 -7.50 19.78
CA MET A 44 -11.86 -6.95 19.17
C MET A 44 -12.05 -5.44 18.99
N LEU A 45 -11.09 -4.65 19.46
CA LEU A 45 -11.06 -3.21 19.26
C LEU A 45 -9.95 -2.86 18.28
N LEU A 46 -10.31 -2.32 17.11
CA LEU A 46 -9.38 -1.81 16.12
C LEU A 46 -9.27 -0.30 16.27
N THR A 47 -8.07 0.15 16.62
CA THR A 47 -7.71 1.56 16.83
C THR A 47 -6.71 2.05 15.80
N CYS A 48 -5.95 1.14 15.18
CA CYS A 48 -4.97 1.50 14.15
C CYS A 48 -5.70 1.80 12.82
N PRO A 49 -5.39 2.93 12.15
CA PRO A 49 -6.04 3.31 10.89
C PRO A 49 -5.97 2.25 9.79
N GLU A 50 -4.85 1.53 9.69
CA GLU A 50 -4.65 0.48 8.69
C GLU A 50 -5.57 -0.72 8.88
N ASN A 51 -5.87 -1.09 10.13
CA ASN A 51 -6.80 -2.17 10.46
C ASN A 51 -8.25 -1.73 10.26
N PHE A 52 -8.56 -0.47 10.57
CA PHE A 52 -9.85 0.12 10.26
C PHE A 52 -10.10 0.14 8.74
N ALA A 53 -9.13 0.60 7.96
CA ALA A 53 -9.23 0.67 6.51
C ALA A 53 -9.35 -0.72 5.89
N TRP A 54 -8.58 -1.70 6.36
CA TRP A 54 -8.73 -3.09 5.95
C TRP A 54 -10.14 -3.61 6.22
N PHE A 55 -10.59 -3.53 7.47
CA PHE A 55 -11.86 -4.13 7.85
C PHE A 55 -13.02 -3.52 7.07
N THR A 56 -13.03 -2.20 6.91
CA THR A 56 -14.05 -1.44 6.17
C THR A 56 -13.86 -1.45 4.65
N ALA A 57 -12.88 -2.20 4.15
CA ALA A 57 -12.51 -2.24 2.73
C ALA A 57 -12.33 -0.84 2.13
N GLY A 58 -11.65 0.05 2.86
CA GLY A 58 -11.14 1.33 2.36
C GLY A 58 -11.54 2.59 3.11
N GLY A 59 -12.28 2.49 4.22
CA GLY A 59 -12.68 3.67 5.00
C GLY A 59 -11.53 4.28 5.79
N ASP A 60 -11.55 5.59 5.98
CA ASP A 60 -10.54 6.33 6.75
C ASP A 60 -11.06 6.77 8.12
N SER A 61 -10.54 6.17 9.20
CA SER A 61 -10.87 6.56 10.57
C SER A 61 -10.33 7.94 10.97
N ARG A 62 -9.52 8.58 10.13
CA ARG A 62 -8.93 9.90 10.38
C ARG A 62 -9.63 11.01 9.60
N LEU A 63 -10.41 10.70 8.57
CA LEU A 63 -11.03 11.70 7.67
C LEU A 63 -10.01 12.73 7.15
N GLY A 64 -8.86 12.24 6.65
CA GLY A 64 -7.75 13.07 6.18
C GLY A 64 -6.47 12.77 6.92
N LYS A 65 -6.04 13.66 7.84
CA LYS A 65 -4.73 13.54 8.54
C LYS A 65 -4.66 14.12 9.98
N PRO A 66 -5.65 13.99 10.88
CA PRO A 66 -5.37 14.13 12.30
C PRO A 66 -4.28 13.13 12.74
N SER A 67 -3.49 13.53 13.74
CA SER A 67 -2.45 12.67 14.33
C SER A 67 -3.02 11.47 15.07
N HIS A 68 -4.32 11.47 15.35
CA HIS A 68 -5.03 10.42 16.07
C HIS A 68 -6.30 10.02 15.30
N PRO A 69 -6.72 8.75 15.35
CA PRO A 69 -7.99 8.31 14.79
C PRO A 69 -9.17 9.02 15.44
N LEU A 70 -10.18 9.36 14.65
CA LEU A 70 -11.45 9.96 15.07
C LEU A 70 -12.57 8.93 15.23
N ALA A 71 -12.30 7.68 14.84
CA ALA A 71 -13.20 6.56 15.03
C ALA A 71 -12.42 5.28 15.34
N TYR A 72 -13.00 4.44 16.18
CA TYR A 72 -12.55 3.07 16.42
C TYR A 72 -13.61 2.09 15.93
N LEU A 73 -13.20 0.86 15.68
CA LEU A 73 -14.09 -0.21 15.30
C LEU A 73 -14.08 -1.30 16.39
N PHE A 74 -15.26 -1.60 16.93
CA PHE A 74 -15.46 -2.66 17.89
C PHE A 74 -16.24 -3.82 17.26
N ILE A 75 -15.65 -5.01 17.27
CA ILE A 75 -16.17 -6.22 16.62
C ILE A 75 -16.48 -7.27 17.69
N THR A 76 -17.59 -7.97 17.51
CA THR A 76 -18.00 -9.13 18.32
C THR A 76 -18.54 -10.22 17.40
N SER A 77 -18.82 -11.42 17.91
CA SER A 77 -19.51 -12.47 17.13
C SER A 77 -20.92 -12.07 16.66
N GLN A 78 -21.50 -11.01 17.21
CA GLN A 78 -22.86 -10.55 16.89
C GLN A 78 -22.89 -9.38 15.90
N GLY A 79 -21.76 -8.72 15.66
CA GLY A 79 -21.74 -7.57 14.76
C GLY A 79 -20.55 -6.63 14.94
N ARG A 80 -20.59 -5.55 14.16
CA ARG A 80 -19.55 -4.53 14.01
C ARG A 80 -20.11 -3.14 14.36
N VAL A 81 -19.44 -2.45 15.27
CA VAL A 81 -19.87 -1.18 15.84
C VAL A 81 -18.78 -0.14 15.69
N ILE A 82 -19.11 0.99 15.10
CA ILE A 82 -18.25 2.16 15.05
C ILE A 82 -18.40 2.96 16.34
N LEU A 83 -17.27 3.23 16.99
CA LEU A 83 -17.17 4.13 18.13
C LEU A 83 -16.63 5.47 17.63
N THR A 84 -17.38 6.55 17.79
CA THR A 84 -16.93 7.88 17.36
C THR A 84 -17.64 8.99 18.18
N THR A 85 -17.52 10.23 17.73
CA THR A 85 -18.21 11.39 18.32
C THR A 85 -19.28 11.91 17.37
N ASP A 86 -20.27 12.62 17.91
CA ASP A 86 -21.35 13.30 17.16
C ASP A 86 -20.84 14.25 16.08
N ALA A 87 -19.69 14.88 16.31
CA ALA A 87 -19.03 15.76 15.35
C ALA A 87 -18.45 15.02 14.13
N VAL A 88 -18.23 13.71 14.23
CA VAL A 88 -17.54 12.89 13.22
C VAL A 88 -18.49 11.90 12.54
N ALA A 89 -19.46 11.37 13.29
CA ALA A 89 -20.35 10.30 12.82
C ALA A 89 -21.05 10.59 11.49
N PRO A 90 -21.63 11.78 11.23
CA PRO A 90 -22.34 12.03 9.97
C PRO A 90 -21.42 11.88 8.76
N GLN A 91 -20.24 12.53 8.80
CA GLN A 91 -19.29 12.47 7.69
C GLN A 91 -18.77 11.04 7.48
N LEU A 92 -18.44 10.34 8.57
CA LEU A 92 -17.94 8.98 8.50
C LEU A 92 -18.96 8.02 7.87
N PHE A 93 -20.22 8.08 8.30
CA PHE A 93 -21.27 7.20 7.78
C PHE A 93 -21.67 7.52 6.33
N ASP A 94 -21.64 8.79 5.95
CA ASP A 94 -22.00 9.21 4.59
C ASP A 94 -20.88 8.95 3.58
N GLN A 95 -19.62 9.19 3.96
CA GLN A 95 -18.49 9.19 3.02
C GLN A 95 -17.63 7.92 3.08
N GLU A 96 -17.41 7.37 4.28
CA GLU A 96 -16.41 6.30 4.46
C GLU A 96 -17.04 4.92 4.49
N ILE A 97 -18.21 4.74 5.13
CA ILE A 97 -18.76 3.41 5.45
C ILE A 97 -20.24 3.22 5.07
N ALA A 98 -20.76 4.08 4.20
CA ALA A 98 -22.16 4.04 3.75
C ALA A 98 -22.57 2.66 3.22
N GLY A 99 -23.70 2.14 3.70
CA GLY A 99 -24.27 0.87 3.22
C GLY A 99 -23.52 -0.39 3.63
N LEU A 100 -22.49 -0.31 4.49
CA LEU A 100 -21.68 -1.46 4.92
C LEU A 100 -22.17 -2.11 6.23
N GLY A 101 -23.39 -1.81 6.70
CA GLY A 101 -24.00 -2.51 7.84
C GLY A 101 -23.30 -2.31 9.20
N PHE A 102 -22.61 -1.18 9.39
CA PHE A 102 -22.05 -0.82 10.70
C PHE A 102 -23.13 -0.24 11.62
N GLN A 103 -23.10 -0.65 12.89
CA GLN A 103 -23.87 0.02 13.94
C GLN A 103 -23.07 1.22 14.46
N LEU A 104 -23.77 2.25 14.95
CA LEU A 104 -23.14 3.44 15.52
C LEU A 104 -23.28 3.46 17.04
N LYS A 105 -22.17 3.75 17.72
CA LYS A 105 -22.16 4.22 19.09
C LYS A 105 -21.35 5.51 19.15
N GLU A 106 -22.02 6.60 19.49
CA GLU A 106 -21.39 7.91 19.60
C GLU A 106 -21.62 8.57 20.95
N ARG A 107 -20.88 9.66 21.16
CA ARG A 107 -21.02 10.62 22.27
C ARG A 107 -20.77 12.02 21.79
N LEU A 108 -21.07 13.00 22.64
CA LEU A 108 -20.66 14.38 22.41
C LEU A 108 -19.13 14.45 22.28
N TRP A 109 -18.64 15.22 21.31
CA TRP A 109 -17.21 15.41 21.07
C TRP A 109 -16.42 15.89 22.30
N THR A 110 -17.09 16.58 23.23
CA THR A 110 -16.51 17.03 24.51
C THR A 110 -16.24 15.90 25.51
N GLU A 111 -16.85 14.73 25.33
CA GLU A 111 -16.70 13.59 26.24
C GLU A 111 -15.54 12.65 25.84
N GLY A 112 -15.06 12.76 24.60
CA GLY A 112 -13.87 12.06 24.10
C GLY A 112 -14.13 10.61 23.66
N LEU A 113 -13.48 10.22 22.56
CA LEU A 113 -13.56 8.88 21.98
C LEU A 113 -13.01 7.78 22.92
N ASP A 114 -11.90 8.08 23.60
CA ASP A 114 -11.24 7.13 24.49
C ASP A 114 -12.14 6.68 25.65
N GLN A 115 -12.93 7.59 26.23
CA GLN A 115 -13.82 7.24 27.34
C GLN A 115 -14.94 6.30 26.86
N LEU A 116 -15.46 6.54 25.66
CA LEU A 116 -16.44 5.65 25.04
C LEU A 116 -15.87 4.24 24.84
N ALA A 117 -14.64 4.14 24.33
CA ALA A 117 -13.97 2.86 24.15
C ALA A 117 -13.75 2.11 25.47
N ASP A 118 -13.36 2.79 26.55
CA ASP A 118 -13.13 2.14 27.87
C ASP A 118 -14.43 1.53 28.39
N GLU A 119 -15.53 2.26 28.24
CA GLU A 119 -16.84 1.80 28.68
C GLU A 119 -17.37 0.61 27.89
N ILE A 120 -17.16 0.60 26.57
CA ILE A 120 -17.54 -0.54 25.71
C ILE A 120 -16.73 -1.79 26.03
N CYS A 121 -15.45 -1.62 26.39
CA CYS A 121 -14.57 -2.73 26.77
C CYS A 121 -14.76 -3.19 28.23
N ARG A 122 -15.41 -2.39 29.09
CA ARG A 122 -15.50 -2.67 30.53
C ARG A 122 -16.24 -3.96 30.83
N GLY A 123 -15.62 -4.81 31.65
CA GLY A 123 -16.20 -6.08 32.10
C GLY A 123 -16.22 -7.18 31.03
N ARG A 124 -15.52 -6.98 29.90
CA ARG A 124 -15.39 -7.94 28.80
C ARG A 124 -13.93 -8.34 28.61
N SER A 125 -13.72 -9.56 28.10
CA SER A 125 -12.41 -9.96 27.59
C SER A 125 -12.25 -9.37 26.18
N VAL A 126 -11.43 -8.34 26.00
CA VAL A 126 -11.26 -7.66 24.71
C VAL A 126 -9.80 -7.67 24.27
N MET A 127 -9.57 -8.07 23.03
CA MET A 127 -8.30 -7.92 22.32
C MET A 127 -8.27 -6.63 21.50
N SER A 128 -7.09 -6.11 21.19
CA SER A 128 -6.92 -4.96 20.30
C SER A 128 -5.64 -5.03 19.49
N ASP A 129 -5.55 -4.17 18.49
CA ASP A 129 -4.38 -4.01 17.63
C ASP A 129 -3.27 -3.13 18.22
N SER A 130 -3.55 -2.39 19.30
CA SER A 130 -2.60 -1.45 19.90
C SER A 130 -2.34 -1.68 21.39
N GLY A 131 -3.11 -2.56 22.04
CA GLY A 131 -3.12 -2.68 23.50
C GLY A 131 -3.83 -1.51 24.19
N TRP A 132 -4.75 -0.83 23.50
CA TRP A 132 -5.46 0.33 24.01
C TRP A 132 -6.14 0.08 25.38
N GLY A 133 -5.95 0.98 26.33
CA GLY A 133 -6.56 0.91 27.66
C GLY A 133 -6.24 -0.39 28.42
N ARG A 134 -7.27 -1.21 28.68
CA ARG A 134 -7.16 -2.49 29.40
C ARG A 134 -7.21 -3.72 28.49
N THR A 135 -7.23 -3.51 27.18
CA THR A 135 -7.32 -4.59 26.20
C THR A 135 -6.00 -5.34 26.08
N ARG A 136 -6.05 -6.60 25.64
CA ARG A 136 -4.83 -7.35 25.31
C ARG A 136 -4.37 -6.97 23.90
N ASN A 137 -3.11 -6.56 23.75
CA ASN A 137 -2.51 -6.37 22.42
C ASN A 137 -2.30 -7.73 21.73
N LEU A 138 -2.91 -7.89 20.55
CA LEU A 138 -2.75 -8.99 19.60
C LEU A 138 -2.55 -8.42 18.18
N GLY A 139 -1.80 -7.32 18.07
CA GLY A 139 -1.54 -6.62 16.81
C GLY A 139 -0.90 -7.52 15.76
N GLU A 140 0.03 -8.40 16.15
CA GLU A 140 0.70 -9.35 15.24
C GLU A 140 -0.30 -10.34 14.64
N GLU A 141 -1.22 -10.91 15.45
CA GLU A 141 -2.24 -11.82 14.95
C GLU A 141 -3.28 -11.12 14.07
N ILE A 142 -3.59 -9.85 14.35
CA ILE A 142 -4.50 -9.02 13.54
C ILE A 142 -3.84 -8.63 12.21
N ASP A 143 -2.55 -8.29 12.22
CA ASP A 143 -1.81 -7.93 11.01
C ASP A 143 -1.81 -9.08 9.99
N VAL A 144 -1.72 -10.34 10.45
CA VAL A 144 -1.85 -11.52 9.58
C VAL A 144 -3.21 -11.56 8.85
N LEU A 145 -4.31 -11.17 9.50
CA LEU A 145 -5.64 -11.15 8.86
C LEU A 145 -5.71 -10.15 7.70
N ARG A 146 -4.98 -9.03 7.83
CA ARG A 146 -4.98 -7.91 6.90
C ARG A 146 -4.11 -8.15 5.66
N GLN A 147 -3.11 -9.02 5.77
CA GLN A 147 -2.25 -9.39 4.66
C GLN A 147 -2.95 -10.30 3.62
N ASP A 148 -4.03 -10.99 4.01
CA ASP A 148 -4.87 -11.76 3.08
C ASP A 148 -5.90 -10.81 2.42
N LEU A 149 -5.57 -10.29 1.23
CA LEU A 149 -6.40 -9.31 0.54
C LEU A 149 -7.62 -9.96 -0.12
N SER A 150 -8.81 -9.37 0.08
CA SER A 150 -10.02 -9.80 -0.62
C SER A 150 -9.95 -9.51 -2.14
N PRO A 151 -10.76 -10.18 -2.98
CA PRO A 151 -10.83 -9.88 -4.41
C PRO A 151 -11.10 -8.40 -4.73
N TYR A 152 -11.94 -7.74 -3.91
CA TYR A 152 -12.18 -6.31 -4.01
C TYR A 152 -10.90 -5.50 -3.73
N ALA A 153 -10.20 -5.78 -2.63
CA ALA A 153 -8.96 -5.11 -2.29
C ALA A 153 -7.86 -5.33 -3.34
N LEU A 154 -7.78 -6.52 -3.94
CA LEU A 154 -6.84 -6.81 -5.03
C LEU A 154 -7.15 -6.03 -6.31
N ASN A 155 -8.43 -5.87 -6.64
CA ASN A 155 -8.84 -5.04 -7.76
C ASN A 155 -8.46 -3.57 -7.52
N GLN A 156 -8.75 -3.04 -6.33
CA GLN A 156 -8.35 -1.70 -5.91
C GLN A 156 -6.83 -1.53 -5.96
N GLN A 157 -6.05 -2.49 -5.45
CA GLN A 157 -4.59 -2.46 -5.48
C GLN A 157 -4.05 -2.36 -6.92
N GLN A 158 -4.64 -3.09 -7.86
CA GLN A 158 -4.27 -3.01 -9.27
C GLN A 158 -4.60 -1.62 -9.86
N GLN A 159 -5.79 -1.09 -9.59
CA GLN A 159 -6.21 0.23 -10.09
C GLN A 159 -5.34 1.36 -9.54
N ILE A 160 -5.04 1.34 -8.24
CA ILE A 160 -4.21 2.34 -7.57
C ILE A 160 -2.78 2.25 -8.09
N SER A 161 -2.22 1.05 -8.25
CA SER A 161 -0.88 0.88 -8.81
C SER A 161 -0.78 1.42 -10.24
N GLN A 162 -1.77 1.15 -11.08
CA GLN A 162 -1.83 1.68 -12.46
C GLN A 162 -1.92 3.21 -12.47
N SER A 163 -2.78 3.77 -11.63
CA SER A 163 -3.02 5.21 -11.55
C SER A 163 -1.79 5.95 -11.01
N LEU A 164 -1.12 5.39 -9.99
CA LEU A 164 0.10 5.96 -9.43
C LEU A 164 1.24 5.97 -10.46
N ALA A 165 1.41 4.85 -11.18
CA ALA A 165 2.39 4.78 -12.25
C ALA A 165 2.13 5.85 -13.31
N ALA A 166 0.88 6.03 -13.75
CA ALA A 166 0.53 7.06 -14.73
C ALA A 166 0.87 8.48 -14.24
N VAL A 167 0.60 8.79 -12.96
CA VAL A 167 0.95 10.10 -12.36
C VAL A 167 2.46 10.31 -12.33
N VAL A 168 3.22 9.32 -11.85
CA VAL A 168 4.68 9.41 -11.73
C VAL A 168 5.32 9.51 -13.11
N GLU A 169 4.87 8.72 -14.09
CA GLU A 169 5.37 8.74 -15.47
C GLU A 169 5.05 10.07 -16.17
N HIS A 170 3.86 10.61 -15.96
CA HIS A 170 3.47 11.92 -16.49
C HIS A 170 4.39 13.03 -15.98
N ARG A 171 4.69 13.04 -14.66
CA ARG A 171 5.61 13.99 -14.05
C ARG A 171 7.04 13.78 -14.54
N ALA A 172 7.51 12.54 -14.60
CA ALA A 172 8.86 12.18 -15.04
C ALA A 172 9.14 12.67 -16.48
N ARG A 173 8.18 12.53 -17.40
CA ARG A 173 8.30 13.00 -18.80
C ARG A 173 8.42 14.51 -18.96
N GLN A 174 8.01 15.28 -17.96
CA GLN A 174 8.00 16.75 -18.00
C GLN A 174 9.18 17.39 -17.29
N LEU A 175 10.03 16.57 -16.65
CA LEU A 175 11.20 17.07 -15.96
C LEU A 175 12.16 17.79 -16.91
N LYS A 176 12.82 18.82 -16.40
CA LYS A 176 13.82 19.61 -17.12
C LYS A 176 15.07 19.77 -16.26
N PRO A 177 16.26 19.74 -16.88
CA PRO A 177 17.50 20.10 -16.17
C PRO A 177 17.38 21.50 -15.53
N GLY A 178 17.91 21.64 -14.33
CA GLY A 178 17.89 22.86 -13.53
C GLY A 178 16.72 22.99 -12.55
N GLN A 179 15.70 22.13 -12.62
CA GLN A 179 14.70 22.04 -11.55
C GLN A 179 15.34 21.48 -10.28
N THR A 180 14.94 22.00 -9.12
CA THR A 180 15.36 21.43 -7.83
C THR A 180 14.58 20.18 -7.49
N GLU A 181 15.17 19.29 -6.70
CA GLU A 181 14.47 18.11 -6.18
C GLU A 181 13.18 18.49 -5.44
N ARG A 182 13.23 19.57 -4.65
CA ARG A 182 12.07 20.08 -3.91
C ARG A 182 10.95 20.57 -4.81
N GLU A 183 11.26 21.29 -5.89
CA GLU A 183 10.25 21.72 -6.87
C GLU A 183 9.55 20.51 -7.51
N ILE A 184 10.32 19.48 -7.86
CA ILE A 184 9.79 18.24 -8.43
C ILE A 184 8.88 17.53 -7.43
N ALA A 185 9.33 17.40 -6.18
CA ALA A 185 8.55 16.78 -5.11
C ALA A 185 7.24 17.53 -4.83
N ALA A 186 7.27 18.87 -4.83
CA ALA A 186 6.09 19.71 -4.62
C ALA A 186 5.07 19.55 -5.76
N GLN A 187 5.54 19.56 -7.02
CA GLN A 187 4.69 19.36 -8.18
C GLN A 187 4.05 17.97 -8.17
N LEU A 188 4.84 16.93 -7.87
CA LEU A 188 4.35 15.56 -7.78
C LEU A 188 3.32 15.38 -6.65
N SER A 189 3.54 16.02 -5.51
CA SER A 189 2.55 16.03 -4.43
C SER A 189 1.22 16.63 -4.86
N ALA A 190 1.23 17.68 -5.69
CA ALA A 190 0.01 18.27 -6.22
C ALA A 190 -0.70 17.31 -7.19
N ASP A 191 0.04 16.65 -8.08
CA ASP A 191 -0.52 15.67 -9.03
C ASP A 191 -1.17 14.48 -8.30
N LEU A 192 -0.53 13.98 -7.24
CA LEU A 192 -1.07 12.88 -6.42
C LEU A 192 -2.40 13.26 -5.76
N LEU A 193 -2.46 14.46 -5.16
CA LEU A 193 -3.70 14.95 -4.54
C LEU A 193 -4.81 15.14 -5.58
N GLN A 194 -4.48 15.63 -6.77
CA GLN A 194 -5.43 15.74 -7.89
C GLN A 194 -5.96 14.36 -8.32
N ALA A 195 -5.12 13.33 -8.25
CA ALA A 195 -5.49 11.94 -8.49
C ALA A 195 -6.22 11.27 -7.31
N ARG A 196 -6.55 12.02 -6.23
CA ARG A 196 -7.16 11.53 -4.98
C ARG A 196 -6.29 10.50 -4.25
N MET A 197 -4.97 10.63 -4.37
CA MET A 197 -3.99 9.84 -3.64
C MET A 197 -3.33 10.69 -2.57
N VAL A 198 -3.10 10.08 -1.42
CA VAL A 198 -2.39 10.70 -0.31
C VAL A 198 -0.90 10.34 -0.43
N PRO A 199 0.00 11.32 -0.57
CA PRO A 199 1.43 11.02 -0.55
C PRO A 199 1.83 10.52 0.85
N VAL A 200 2.52 9.38 0.88
CA VAL A 200 3.12 8.77 2.08
C VAL A 200 4.63 8.99 2.07
N GLN A 201 5.26 8.79 0.91
CA GLN A 201 6.67 9.07 0.70
C GLN A 201 6.87 9.60 -0.72
N ILE A 202 7.63 10.69 -0.85
CA ILE A 202 8.13 11.19 -2.14
C ILE A 202 9.64 11.35 -2.00
N GLN A 203 10.39 10.67 -2.85
CA GLN A 203 11.82 10.80 -2.97
C GLN A 203 12.16 11.19 -4.40
N VAL A 204 12.99 12.22 -4.53
CA VAL A 204 13.55 12.67 -5.79
C VAL A 204 15.06 12.57 -5.62
N TYR A 205 15.72 11.89 -6.55
CA TYR A 205 17.15 11.67 -6.57
C TYR A 205 17.69 12.32 -7.84
N GLY A 206 18.38 13.44 -7.71
CA GLY A 206 19.10 14.07 -8.83
C GLY A 206 20.57 13.67 -8.84
N ASN A 207 21.13 13.43 -10.02
CA ASN A 207 22.57 13.21 -10.21
C ASN A 207 23.13 11.98 -9.43
N ASP A 208 24.46 11.83 -9.37
CA ASP A 208 25.14 10.63 -8.83
C ASP A 208 25.33 10.65 -7.29
N ASP A 209 25.07 11.78 -6.62
CA ASP A 209 25.50 12.01 -5.24
C ASP A 209 24.66 11.28 -4.17
N HIS A 210 23.48 10.78 -4.55
CA HIS A 210 22.50 10.24 -3.61
C HIS A 210 22.63 8.74 -3.31
N PHE A 211 23.59 8.05 -3.92
CA PHE A 211 23.80 6.62 -3.71
C PHE A 211 24.02 6.25 -2.24
N HIS A 212 24.61 7.16 -1.45
CA HIS A 212 24.95 6.93 -0.04
C HIS A 212 23.77 7.07 0.94
N TYR A 213 22.66 7.71 0.54
CA TYR A 213 21.54 8.03 1.44
C TYR A 213 20.24 7.39 0.94
N PRO A 214 19.92 6.16 1.38
CA PRO A 214 18.77 5.43 0.84
C PRO A 214 17.41 6.02 1.23
N HIS A 215 17.36 6.80 2.31
CA HIS A 215 16.17 7.51 2.79
C HIS A 215 16.30 9.03 2.61
N TRP A 216 16.82 9.46 1.46
CA TRP A 216 16.99 10.88 1.13
C TRP A 216 15.67 11.64 1.10
N MET A 217 15.72 12.92 1.45
CA MET A 217 14.63 13.88 1.31
C MET A 217 15.01 14.93 0.28
N ALA A 218 14.08 15.24 -0.63
CA ALA A 218 14.27 16.24 -1.66
C ALA A 218 14.75 17.60 -1.12
N ASP A 219 15.83 18.13 -1.67
CA ASP A 219 16.44 19.39 -1.24
C ASP A 219 16.48 20.46 -2.37
N ASP A 220 17.31 21.49 -2.20
CA ASP A 220 17.46 22.58 -3.18
C ASP A 220 18.49 22.26 -4.28
N SER A 221 19.00 21.02 -4.33
CA SER A 221 19.96 20.59 -5.34
C SER A 221 19.31 20.56 -6.72
N PRO A 222 19.94 21.18 -7.74
CA PRO A 222 19.44 21.13 -9.09
C PRO A 222 19.72 19.75 -9.71
N VAL A 223 18.73 19.24 -10.41
CA VAL A 223 18.84 18.02 -11.20
C VAL A 223 19.44 18.38 -12.57
N THR A 224 20.49 17.67 -13.01
CA THR A 224 21.23 18.02 -14.25
C THR A 224 21.37 16.86 -15.23
N SER A 225 21.92 15.72 -14.82
CA SER A 225 22.24 14.60 -15.70
C SER A 225 21.16 13.51 -15.73
N SER A 226 20.63 13.17 -14.56
CA SER A 226 19.60 12.15 -14.35
C SER A 226 18.71 12.50 -13.16
N CYS A 227 17.49 11.96 -13.16
CA CYS A 227 16.55 12.09 -12.06
C CYS A 227 15.84 10.76 -11.83
N THR A 228 15.74 10.30 -10.58
CA THR A 228 14.81 9.23 -10.20
C THR A 228 13.75 9.75 -9.25
N ILE A 229 12.48 9.51 -9.58
CA ILE A 229 11.33 9.76 -8.72
C ILE A 229 10.89 8.41 -8.14
N SER A 230 10.81 8.29 -6.81
CA SER A 230 10.28 7.13 -6.08
C SER A 230 9.16 7.59 -5.16
N VAL A 231 7.96 7.04 -5.37
CA VAL A 231 6.76 7.40 -4.59
C VAL A 231 6.17 6.20 -3.91
N VAL A 232 5.69 6.40 -2.69
CA VAL A 232 4.65 5.58 -2.05
C VAL A 232 3.45 6.49 -1.79
N ALA A 233 2.29 6.10 -2.27
CA ALA A 233 1.04 6.82 -2.06
C ALA A 233 -0.07 5.86 -1.63
N SER A 234 -1.06 6.39 -0.91
CA SER A 234 -2.21 5.61 -0.47
C SER A 234 -3.53 6.14 -1.02
N GLN A 235 -4.47 5.23 -1.24
CA GLN A 235 -5.84 5.53 -1.61
C GLN A 235 -6.73 4.44 -1.04
N ALA A 236 -7.82 4.83 -0.35
CA ALA A 236 -8.68 3.89 0.37
C ALA A 236 -7.88 2.96 1.32
N GLY A 237 -6.91 3.51 2.03
CA GLY A 237 -6.02 2.79 2.96
C GLY A 237 -4.95 1.89 2.32
N LEU A 238 -5.12 1.48 1.05
CA LEU A 238 -4.14 0.67 0.33
C LEU A 238 -2.98 1.51 -0.17
N HIS A 239 -1.77 0.96 -0.12
CA HIS A 239 -0.53 1.60 -0.55
C HIS A 239 -0.05 1.02 -1.87
N ALA A 240 0.32 1.89 -2.80
CA ALA A 240 1.03 1.55 -4.02
C ALA A 240 2.36 2.30 -4.06
N ALA A 241 3.31 1.74 -4.81
CA ALA A 241 4.59 2.38 -5.09
C ALA A 241 4.86 2.44 -6.59
N ALA A 242 5.60 3.45 -7.01
CA ALA A 242 6.12 3.54 -8.37
C ALA A 242 7.43 4.33 -8.37
N THR A 243 8.41 3.83 -9.12
CA THR A 243 9.70 4.49 -9.33
C THR A 243 9.99 4.66 -10.81
N ARG A 244 10.37 5.87 -11.24
CA ARG A 244 10.73 6.16 -12.63
C ARG A 244 11.98 7.03 -12.69
N SER A 245 12.89 6.67 -13.58
CA SER A 245 14.14 7.41 -13.80
C SER A 245 14.16 8.03 -15.18
N VAL A 246 14.74 9.21 -15.32
CA VAL A 246 15.00 9.87 -16.60
C VAL A 246 16.46 10.30 -16.68
N CYS A 247 17.00 10.34 -17.89
CA CYS A 247 18.37 10.77 -18.15
C CYS A 247 18.39 11.76 -19.33
N TRP A 248 19.25 12.78 -19.26
CA TRP A 248 19.45 13.77 -20.35
C TRP A 248 20.81 13.65 -21.03
N GLU A 249 21.75 12.90 -20.44
CA GLU A 249 23.02 12.58 -21.08
C GLU A 249 23.00 11.15 -21.58
N THR A 250 22.94 11.00 -22.91
CA THR A 250 22.88 9.69 -23.57
C THR A 250 24.16 8.90 -23.33
N ALA A 251 24.01 7.62 -22.99
CA ALA A 251 24.95 6.52 -23.32
C ALA A 251 26.00 6.01 -22.31
N ARG A 252 25.93 6.30 -20.99
CA ARG A 252 26.81 5.58 -20.03
C ARG A 252 26.24 4.29 -19.42
N GLU A 253 24.96 4.00 -19.59
CA GLU A 253 24.28 3.09 -18.66
C GLU A 253 23.54 1.89 -19.28
N SER A 254 23.46 1.76 -20.61
CA SER A 254 22.53 0.79 -21.22
C SER A 254 22.80 -0.67 -20.85
N THR A 255 24.06 -1.10 -20.73
CA THR A 255 24.41 -2.48 -20.38
C THR A 255 24.26 -2.76 -18.88
N ALA A 256 24.74 -1.85 -18.02
CA ALA A 256 24.62 -1.99 -16.57
C ALA A 256 23.16 -1.95 -16.11
N VAL A 257 22.35 -1.04 -16.68
CA VAL A 257 20.92 -0.95 -16.39
C VAL A 257 20.17 -2.17 -16.91
N SER A 258 20.49 -2.68 -18.10
CA SER A 258 19.86 -3.92 -18.59
C SER A 258 20.22 -5.12 -17.71
N ALA A 259 21.48 -5.24 -17.28
CA ALA A 259 21.91 -6.28 -16.34
C ALA A 259 21.23 -6.15 -14.97
N ALA A 260 21.03 -4.92 -14.49
CA ALA A 260 20.32 -4.62 -13.26
C ALA A 260 18.82 -4.96 -13.38
N ALA A 261 18.19 -4.64 -14.50
CA ALA A 261 16.81 -5.05 -14.79
C ALA A 261 16.68 -6.58 -14.86
N GLU A 262 17.61 -7.28 -15.52
CA GLU A 262 17.64 -8.74 -15.54
C GLU A 262 17.79 -9.33 -14.12
N LEU A 263 18.69 -8.76 -13.31
CA LEU A 263 18.87 -9.16 -11.91
C LEU A 263 17.59 -8.97 -11.09
N LEU A 264 16.91 -7.84 -11.25
CA LEU A 264 15.63 -7.57 -10.58
C LEU A 264 14.53 -8.56 -11.02
N GLY A 265 14.53 -8.96 -12.30
CA GLY A 265 13.66 -10.01 -12.82
C GLY A 265 13.95 -11.38 -12.21
N ARG A 266 15.23 -11.74 -12.05
CA ARG A 266 15.65 -12.96 -11.36
C ARG A 266 15.26 -12.95 -9.88
N MET A 267 15.43 -11.81 -9.20
CA MET A 267 14.97 -11.63 -7.81
C MET A 267 13.46 -11.79 -7.71
N ALA A 268 12.68 -11.20 -8.62
CA ALA A 268 11.23 -11.37 -8.62
C ALA A 268 10.83 -12.85 -8.68
N ARG A 269 11.54 -13.67 -9.47
CA ARG A 269 11.26 -15.10 -9.59
C ARG A 269 11.53 -15.93 -8.35
N THR A 270 12.26 -15.42 -7.37
CA THR A 270 12.45 -16.15 -6.11
C THR A 270 11.18 -16.11 -5.24
N PHE A 271 10.26 -15.16 -5.49
CA PHE A 271 9.03 -15.01 -4.73
C PHE A 271 7.98 -16.02 -5.22
N GLU A 272 7.76 -17.06 -4.43
CA GLU A 272 6.82 -18.13 -4.71
C GLU A 272 5.87 -18.32 -3.52
N VAL A 273 4.59 -18.58 -3.79
CA VAL A 273 3.59 -18.80 -2.74
C VAL A 273 4.02 -19.95 -1.84
N GLY A 274 3.97 -19.73 -0.52
CA GLY A 274 4.30 -20.76 0.47
C GLY A 274 5.80 -20.91 0.75
N LYS A 275 6.68 -20.35 -0.09
CA LYS A 275 8.13 -20.38 0.14
C LYS A 275 8.49 -19.55 1.37
N SER A 276 9.53 -19.94 2.11
CA SER A 276 9.96 -19.20 3.30
C SER A 276 10.56 -17.84 2.90
N SER A 277 10.16 -16.77 3.56
CA SER A 277 10.74 -15.43 3.41
C SER A 277 12.25 -15.41 3.67
N GLN A 278 12.75 -16.26 4.58
CA GLN A 278 14.19 -16.42 4.81
C GLN A 278 14.91 -17.03 3.59
N GLU A 279 14.31 -18.05 2.97
CA GLU A 279 14.85 -18.66 1.75
C GLU A 279 14.85 -17.65 0.59
N VAL A 280 13.74 -16.93 0.39
CA VAL A 280 13.62 -15.87 -0.62
C VAL A 280 14.68 -14.78 -0.42
N PHE A 281 14.87 -14.33 0.82
CA PHE A 281 15.92 -13.38 1.16
C PHE A 281 17.31 -13.91 0.82
N GLN A 282 17.62 -15.14 1.20
CA GLN A 282 18.93 -15.75 0.96
C GLN A 282 19.23 -15.95 -0.54
N GLU A 283 18.23 -16.32 -1.32
CA GLU A 283 18.35 -16.41 -2.78
C GLU A 283 18.56 -15.03 -3.41
N CYS A 284 17.77 -14.02 -3.02
CA CYS A 284 17.97 -12.64 -3.46
C CYS A 284 19.38 -12.13 -3.14
N VAL A 285 19.87 -12.34 -1.92
CA VAL A 285 21.24 -11.96 -1.52
C VAL A 285 22.29 -12.70 -2.35
N THR A 286 22.06 -13.97 -2.67
CA THR A 286 22.96 -14.76 -3.52
C THR A 286 23.03 -14.18 -4.93
N LEU A 287 21.88 -13.84 -5.51
CA LEU A 287 21.79 -13.17 -6.81
C LEU A 287 22.48 -11.81 -6.79
N LEU A 288 22.24 -10.99 -5.77
CA LEU A 288 22.85 -9.66 -5.59
C LEU A 288 24.37 -9.73 -5.46
N LYS A 289 24.91 -10.74 -4.76
CA LYS A 289 26.37 -10.94 -4.62
C LYS A 289 27.04 -11.43 -5.91
N GLN A 290 26.30 -12.13 -6.77
CA GLN A 290 26.78 -12.61 -8.06
C GLN A 290 26.66 -11.55 -9.17
N GLY A 291 25.74 -10.60 -9.01
CA GLY A 291 25.51 -9.52 -9.97
C GLY A 291 26.61 -8.45 -9.91
N ASP A 292 27.32 -8.24 -11.01
CA ASP A 292 28.32 -7.18 -11.14
C ASP A 292 27.66 -5.89 -11.67
N VAL A 293 26.72 -5.35 -10.91
CA VAL A 293 25.94 -4.14 -11.28
C VAL A 293 26.20 -2.94 -10.37
N GLY A 294 27.24 -3.01 -9.53
CA GLY A 294 27.62 -1.93 -8.61
C GLY A 294 26.57 -1.63 -7.52
N THR A 295 25.63 -2.54 -7.30
CA THR A 295 24.64 -2.43 -6.21
C THR A 295 25.29 -2.74 -4.87
N ASN A 296 24.84 -2.06 -3.82
CA ASN A 296 25.20 -2.44 -2.46
C ASN A 296 23.93 -2.80 -1.66
N TRP A 297 23.61 -4.08 -1.69
CA TRP A 297 22.37 -4.63 -1.10
C TRP A 297 22.29 -4.45 0.41
N ASN A 298 23.41 -4.20 1.11
CA ASN A 298 23.41 -4.03 2.56
C ASN A 298 23.12 -2.58 3.01
N LEU A 299 22.97 -1.63 2.07
CA LEU A 299 22.69 -0.23 2.40
C LEU A 299 21.22 0.05 2.67
N ALA A 300 20.31 -0.73 2.08
CA ALA A 300 18.88 -0.44 2.11
C ALA A 300 18.05 -1.71 1.89
N GLU A 301 16.78 -1.62 2.26
CA GLU A 301 15.79 -2.64 1.96
C GLU A 301 15.60 -2.78 0.44
N PHE A 302 15.64 -4.02 -0.07
CA PHE A 302 15.45 -4.32 -1.49
C PHE A 302 14.09 -4.96 -1.80
N ALA A 303 13.31 -5.32 -0.79
CA ALA A 303 11.98 -5.91 -0.95
C ALA A 303 11.06 -5.54 0.23
N LEU A 304 9.92 -4.95 -0.11
CA LEU A 304 8.94 -4.40 0.83
C LEU A 304 7.54 -4.89 0.45
N GLN A 305 6.83 -5.51 1.38
CA GLN A 305 5.43 -5.88 1.17
C GLN A 305 4.54 -4.64 1.27
N LEU A 306 3.67 -4.45 0.28
CA LEU A 306 2.68 -3.40 0.22
C LEU A 306 1.30 -3.95 0.62
N GLY A 307 0.50 -3.09 1.27
CA GLY A 307 -0.86 -3.41 1.69
C GLY A 307 -1.55 -2.20 2.28
N TYR A 308 -2.24 -2.39 3.40
CA TYR A 308 -2.87 -1.31 4.15
C TYR A 308 -1.89 -0.55 5.06
N ARG A 309 -0.65 -1.04 5.20
CA ARG A 309 0.49 -0.38 5.84
C ARG A 309 1.66 -0.29 4.86
N ALA A 310 2.48 0.75 4.97
CA ALA A 310 3.69 0.94 4.17
C ALA A 310 4.95 0.97 5.04
N PRO A 311 5.78 -0.10 5.04
CA PRO A 311 5.49 -1.45 4.53
C PRO A 311 4.63 -2.28 5.51
N GLU A 312 4.01 -3.35 5.01
CA GLU A 312 3.48 -4.43 5.87
C GLU A 312 4.62 -5.24 6.49
N GLN A 313 5.60 -5.57 5.65
CA GLN A 313 6.77 -6.37 6.01
C GLN A 313 7.99 -5.92 5.21
N VAL A 314 9.16 -5.97 5.85
CA VAL A 314 10.46 -5.81 5.20
C VAL A 314 11.08 -7.20 5.06
N LEU A 315 11.50 -7.57 3.85
CA LEU A 315 12.23 -8.82 3.65
C LEU A 315 13.67 -8.67 4.18
N ASN A 316 13.91 -9.13 5.40
CA ASN A 316 15.19 -8.96 6.11
C ASN A 316 15.89 -10.28 6.51
N GLY A 317 15.26 -11.43 6.22
CA GLY A 317 15.78 -12.76 6.52
C GLY A 317 15.81 -13.14 8.01
N GLN A 318 15.20 -12.35 8.90
CA GLN A 318 15.10 -12.65 10.33
C GLN A 318 13.84 -13.45 10.67
N GLU A 319 12.76 -13.19 9.96
CA GLU A 319 11.47 -13.86 10.15
C GLU A 319 11.37 -15.09 9.26
N GLU A 320 10.79 -16.16 9.79
CA GLU A 320 10.45 -17.37 9.03
C GLU A 320 8.93 -17.41 8.84
N GLN A 321 8.47 -16.66 7.84
CA GLN A 321 7.07 -16.64 7.42
C GLN A 321 6.96 -17.09 5.97
N SER A 322 5.91 -17.83 5.62
CA SER A 322 5.62 -18.18 4.24
C SER A 322 5.20 -16.95 3.44
N ILE A 323 5.70 -16.78 2.21
CA ILE A 323 5.22 -15.76 1.28
C ILE A 323 3.71 -15.99 1.04
N PRO A 324 2.84 -15.04 1.39
CA PRO A 324 1.40 -15.22 1.25
C PRO A 324 0.97 -15.23 -0.21
N ASP A 325 -0.07 -16.00 -0.51
CA ASP A 325 -0.77 -15.89 -1.79
C ASP A 325 -1.36 -14.49 -1.95
N LEU A 326 -1.38 -13.99 -3.18
CA LEU A 326 -1.89 -12.65 -3.56
C LEU A 326 -1.18 -11.48 -2.87
N SER A 327 -0.01 -11.70 -2.25
CA SER A 327 0.82 -10.65 -1.65
C SER A 327 1.47 -9.77 -2.72
N VAL A 328 1.61 -8.48 -2.41
CA VAL A 328 2.21 -7.48 -3.30
C VAL A 328 3.55 -7.02 -2.73
N TRP A 329 4.60 -7.11 -3.54
CA TRP A 329 5.96 -6.80 -3.14
C TRP A 329 6.58 -5.78 -4.08
N ARG A 330 7.09 -4.69 -3.50
CA ARG A 330 7.94 -3.72 -4.18
C ARG A 330 9.38 -4.19 -4.08
N LEU A 331 10.02 -4.44 -5.22
CA LEU A 331 11.42 -4.84 -5.31
C LEU A 331 12.25 -3.67 -5.85
N LEU A 332 13.38 -3.40 -5.21
CA LEU A 332 14.21 -2.21 -5.44
C LEU A 332 15.65 -2.63 -5.69
N LEU A 333 16.28 -2.01 -6.68
CA LEU A 333 17.70 -2.17 -6.96
C LEU A 333 18.35 -0.80 -7.16
N ARG A 334 19.22 -0.44 -6.21
CA ARG A 334 19.93 0.84 -6.22
C ARG A 334 21.22 0.72 -7.01
N LEU A 335 21.35 1.56 -8.04
CA LEU A 335 22.58 1.76 -8.80
C LEU A 335 23.17 3.14 -8.42
N PRO A 336 24.45 3.41 -8.71
CA PRO A 336 25.09 4.69 -8.37
C PRO A 336 24.29 5.94 -8.80
N ALA A 337 23.76 5.94 -10.02
CA ALA A 337 23.10 7.11 -10.61
C ALA A 337 21.56 7.03 -10.64
N LEU A 338 20.97 5.87 -10.31
CA LEU A 338 19.52 5.65 -10.43
C LEU A 338 19.00 4.51 -9.56
N LEU A 339 17.68 4.45 -9.40
CA LEU A 339 16.98 3.39 -8.69
C LEU A 339 16.02 2.67 -9.64
N LEU A 340 16.22 1.36 -9.82
CA LEU A 340 15.27 0.50 -10.53
C LEU A 340 14.29 -0.12 -9.54
N GLU A 341 13.05 -0.31 -9.99
CA GLU A 341 11.99 -0.85 -9.19
C GLU A 341 11.03 -1.67 -10.05
N THR A 342 10.47 -2.72 -9.45
CA THR A 342 9.30 -3.40 -9.98
C THR A 342 8.41 -3.83 -8.83
N THR A 343 7.10 -3.69 -9.01
CA THR A 343 6.11 -4.14 -8.05
C THR A 343 5.45 -5.39 -8.61
N ILE A 344 5.55 -6.49 -7.88
CA ILE A 344 5.00 -7.79 -8.27
C ILE A 344 3.85 -8.21 -7.34
N ARG A 345 2.88 -8.93 -7.89
CA ARG A 345 1.93 -9.72 -7.13
C ARG A 345 2.30 -11.19 -7.26
N VAL A 346 2.51 -11.83 -6.12
CA VAL A 346 2.74 -13.27 -6.00
C VAL A 346 1.37 -13.95 -6.00
N GLN A 347 1.18 -14.99 -6.81
CA GLN A 347 -0.12 -15.66 -6.91
C GLN A 347 0.05 -17.15 -7.23
N SER A 348 -0.84 -17.98 -6.68
CA SER A 348 -0.83 -19.44 -6.88
C SER A 348 -1.46 -19.86 -8.22
N ASP A 349 -2.31 -19.02 -8.80
CA ASP A 349 -3.16 -19.30 -9.97
C ASP A 349 -2.52 -18.91 -11.32
N GLY A 350 -1.22 -18.64 -11.34
CA GLY A 350 -0.52 -18.27 -12.57
C GLY A 350 0.86 -17.69 -12.32
N PRO A 351 1.48 -17.09 -13.35
CA PRO A 351 2.76 -16.43 -13.18
C PRO A 351 2.64 -15.17 -12.33
N LEU A 352 3.77 -14.69 -11.80
CA LEU A 352 3.86 -13.38 -11.15
C LEU A 352 3.29 -12.28 -12.06
N LYS A 353 2.55 -11.35 -11.47
CA LYS A 353 1.99 -10.20 -12.19
C LYS A 353 2.73 -8.93 -11.80
N VAL A 354 3.29 -8.21 -12.78
CA VAL A 354 3.80 -6.86 -12.55
C VAL A 354 2.63 -5.88 -12.44
N LEU A 355 2.65 -5.04 -11.41
CA LEU A 355 1.69 -3.96 -11.19
C LEU A 355 2.29 -2.61 -11.58
N GLY A 356 1.43 -1.65 -11.95
CA GLY A 356 1.88 -0.28 -12.19
C GLY A 356 2.84 -0.13 -13.36
N THR A 357 2.64 -0.90 -14.44
CA THR A 357 3.32 -0.66 -15.72
C THR A 357 2.34 -0.01 -16.69
N THR A 358 2.73 1.13 -17.27
CA THR A 358 1.96 1.79 -18.33
C THR A 358 2.81 1.89 -19.60
N ASP A 359 2.59 2.89 -20.45
CA ASP A 359 3.44 3.18 -21.60
C ASP A 359 4.77 3.81 -21.13
N TRP A 360 5.67 2.99 -20.58
CA TRP A 360 7.00 3.38 -20.15
C TRP A 360 8.04 2.41 -20.70
N PRO A 361 9.25 2.87 -21.10
CA PRO A 361 10.30 1.97 -21.57
C PRO A 361 10.58 0.86 -20.55
N SER A 362 10.62 -0.39 -21.00
CA SER A 362 10.80 -1.53 -20.09
C SER A 362 11.67 -2.62 -20.70
N PHE A 363 12.43 -3.30 -19.84
CA PHE A 363 13.11 -4.55 -20.15
C PHE A 363 12.14 -5.70 -19.95
N GLN A 364 11.97 -6.55 -20.97
CA GLN A 364 11.14 -7.75 -20.87
C GLN A 364 11.98 -8.93 -20.40
N PHE A 365 11.93 -9.22 -19.11
CA PHE A 365 12.58 -10.40 -18.54
C PHE A 365 11.78 -11.67 -18.88
N GLY A 366 12.46 -12.69 -19.39
CA GLY A 366 11.81 -13.94 -19.82
C GLY A 366 10.95 -13.78 -21.06
N ALA A 367 11.37 -12.97 -22.04
CA ALA A 367 10.63 -12.74 -23.28
C ALA A 367 10.24 -14.05 -23.99
N GLY A 368 8.98 -14.16 -24.40
CA GLY A 368 8.42 -15.36 -25.05
C GLY A 368 7.81 -16.39 -24.09
N ASP A 369 7.95 -16.19 -22.77
CA ASP A 369 7.27 -16.95 -21.73
C ASP A 369 5.96 -16.23 -21.33
N GLN A 370 4.90 -16.97 -21.02
CA GLN A 370 3.66 -16.41 -20.45
C GLN A 370 3.89 -15.69 -19.12
N SER A 371 5.06 -15.89 -18.51
CA SER A 371 5.46 -15.29 -17.24
C SER A 371 6.39 -14.08 -17.37
N SER A 372 6.52 -13.49 -18.57
CA SER A 372 7.43 -12.36 -18.78
C SER A 372 7.13 -11.17 -17.85
N LEU A 373 8.18 -10.55 -17.31
CA LEU A 373 8.07 -9.39 -16.42
C LEU A 373 8.58 -8.14 -17.14
N ASN A 374 7.78 -7.08 -17.15
CA ASN A 374 8.18 -5.78 -17.69
C ASN A 374 8.80 -4.95 -16.57
N ILE A 375 10.10 -4.70 -16.67
CA ILE A 375 10.85 -3.94 -15.66
C ILE A 375 11.12 -2.55 -16.22
N PRO A 376 10.58 -1.48 -15.59
CA PRO A 376 10.80 -0.11 -16.03
C PRO A 376 12.29 0.23 -16.17
N LEU A 377 12.64 0.84 -17.29
CA LEU A 377 13.98 1.35 -17.59
C LEU A 377 14.01 2.88 -17.50
N PRO A 378 15.18 3.51 -17.33
CA PRO A 378 15.30 4.95 -17.44
C PRO A 378 14.83 5.43 -18.83
N LEU A 379 14.08 6.53 -18.86
CA LEU A 379 13.66 7.19 -20.10
C LEU A 379 14.72 8.21 -20.51
N ASP A 380 15.22 8.08 -21.73
CA ASP A 380 16.08 9.07 -22.36
C ASP A 380 15.27 10.28 -22.83
N LEU A 381 15.63 11.47 -22.34
CA LEU A 381 15.02 12.77 -22.65
C LEU A 381 15.99 13.71 -23.40
N SER A 382 17.11 13.19 -23.91
CA SER A 382 18.11 13.96 -24.67
C SER A 382 17.61 14.52 -26.00
#